data_AF-A0A428SJR9-F1
#
_entry.id   AF-A0A428SJR9-F1
#
_cell.length_a   1.000
_cell.length_b   1.000
_cell.length_c   1.000
_cell.angle_alpha   90.00
_cell.angle_beta   90.00
_cell.angle_gamma   90.00
#
_symmetry.space_group_name_H-M   'P 1'
#
loop_
_entity.id
_entity.type
_entity.pdbx_description
1 polymer ?
#
loop_
_entity_poly.entity_id
_entity_poly.type
_entity_poly.pdbx_seq_one_letter_code
_entity_poly.pdbx_strand_id
1 'polypeptide(L)'
;MSVDHRLPDVDINVLTINDLKERGSKALPASVKGAMDLLTIRDNEAAFDRYKLRPRTLKDVSSLDTSTTILGTKGAAMNNIPMTLSTYTSKTLEDVIAQGKGNPYMMHICFFKDRRKTLEIVKRAEAAGYKAVVVSCDVAALGLRLNEYRNNFKIPPSVAKVLLSDESGGLPDHGEHLEWDSSLTWEGCIEWLRNHTKMEIWLKGSNPES
;
A
#
# COMPACT_ATOMS: atom_id res chain seq x y z
N MET A 1 6.98 -32.67 22.09
CA MET A 1 6.43 -32.56 20.72
C MET A 1 6.37 -31.08 20.38
N SER A 2 7.12 -30.59 19.38
CA SER A 2 7.02 -29.18 18.98
C SER A 2 5.68 -28.99 18.26
N VAL A 3 4.81 -28.18 18.84
CA VAL A 3 3.59 -27.75 18.14
C VAL A 3 4.04 -26.77 17.06
N ASP A 4 3.86 -27.14 15.80
CA ASP A 4 4.08 -26.22 14.69
C ASP A 4 2.89 -25.25 14.64
N HIS A 5 3.13 -23.99 15.01
CA HIS A 5 2.10 -22.94 15.06
C HIS A 5 1.86 -22.29 13.69
N ARG A 6 2.44 -22.82 12.61
CA ARG A 6 2.26 -22.30 11.26
C ARG A 6 0.91 -22.70 10.68
N LEU A 7 0.48 -21.90 9.71
CA LEU A 7 -0.74 -22.16 8.97
C LEU A 7 -0.55 -23.34 8.02
N PRO A 8 -1.62 -24.08 7.70
CA PRO A 8 -1.57 -25.05 6.62
C PRO A 8 -1.12 -24.34 5.32
N ASP A 9 -0.30 -25.03 4.52
CA ASP A 9 0.15 -24.62 3.18
C ASP A 9 1.21 -23.51 3.09
N VAL A 10 1.88 -23.15 4.19
CA VAL A 10 3.05 -22.23 4.13
C VAL A 10 4.34 -22.99 3.78
N ASP A 11 5.22 -22.35 3.01
CA ASP A 11 6.54 -22.88 2.67
C ASP A 11 7.37 -23.11 3.94
N ILE A 12 7.63 -24.38 4.25
CA ILE A 12 8.33 -24.80 5.48
C ILE A 12 9.73 -24.21 5.63
N ASN A 13 10.34 -23.81 4.50
CA ASN A 13 11.69 -23.29 4.45
C ASN A 13 11.75 -21.76 4.43
N VAL A 14 10.62 -21.08 4.59
CA VAL A 14 10.52 -19.64 4.79
C VAL A 14 10.19 -19.40 6.26
N LEU A 15 11.19 -18.97 7.02
CA LEU A 15 11.08 -18.78 8.47
C LEU A 15 11.00 -17.30 8.84
N THR A 16 11.45 -16.42 7.96
CA THR A 16 11.50 -14.97 8.18
C THR A 16 11.02 -14.20 6.94
N ILE A 17 10.68 -12.92 7.14
CA ILE A 17 10.39 -11.99 6.03
C ILE A 17 11.64 -11.84 5.13
N ASN A 18 12.86 -11.98 5.69
CA ASN A 18 14.08 -11.93 4.88
C ASN A 18 14.20 -13.14 3.94
N ASP A 19 13.80 -14.34 4.38
CA ASP A 19 13.77 -15.52 3.51
C ASP A 19 12.81 -15.32 2.33
N LEU A 20 11.65 -14.69 2.56
CA LEU A 20 10.73 -14.26 1.49
C LEU A 20 11.40 -13.29 0.53
N LYS A 21 12.10 -12.28 1.05
CA LYS A 21 12.82 -11.27 0.25
C LYS A 21 13.89 -11.91 -0.63
N GLU A 22 14.68 -12.83 -0.08
CA GLU A 22 15.73 -13.54 -0.82
C GLU A 22 15.19 -14.46 -1.91
N ARG A 23 14.17 -15.26 -1.59
CA ARG A 23 13.52 -16.14 -2.57
C ARG A 23 12.85 -15.35 -3.68
N GLY A 24 12.08 -14.31 -3.33
CA GLY A 24 11.43 -13.43 -4.29
C GLY A 24 12.43 -12.72 -5.20
N SER A 25 13.55 -12.24 -4.65
CA SER A 25 14.61 -11.57 -5.44
C SER A 25 15.30 -12.50 -6.43
N LYS A 26 15.36 -13.81 -6.14
CA LYS A 26 15.91 -14.83 -7.06
C LYS A 26 14.91 -15.27 -8.11
N ALA A 27 13.62 -15.28 -7.77
CA ALA A 27 12.54 -15.77 -8.63
C ALA A 27 11.98 -14.70 -9.59
N LEU A 28 12.12 -13.41 -9.24
CA LEU A 28 11.57 -12.31 -10.04
C LEU A 28 12.67 -11.62 -10.88
N PRO A 29 12.31 -11.03 -12.04
CA PRO A 29 13.21 -10.15 -12.78
C PRO A 29 13.73 -8.99 -11.93
N ALA A 30 14.79 -8.33 -12.41
CA ALA A 30 15.43 -7.21 -11.71
C ALA A 30 14.39 -6.23 -11.11
N SER A 31 14.40 -6.12 -9.79
CA SER A 31 13.29 -5.54 -9.03
C SER A 31 13.34 -4.01 -8.99
N VAL A 32 12.18 -3.37 -8.88
CA VAL A 32 12.06 -1.99 -8.41
C VAL A 32 12.65 -1.86 -7.01
N LYS A 33 13.47 -0.83 -6.77
CA LYS A 33 14.07 -0.53 -5.45
C LYS A 33 13.81 0.93 -5.10
N GLY A 34 14.32 1.36 -3.95
CA GLY A 34 14.21 2.74 -3.48
C GLY A 34 14.85 3.78 -4.39
N ALA A 35 14.70 5.03 -3.98
CA ALA A 35 15.28 6.17 -4.68
C ALA A 35 16.80 6.25 -4.44
N MET A 36 17.50 6.78 -5.46
CA MET A 36 18.93 7.11 -5.42
C MET A 36 19.78 5.95 -4.87
N ASP A 37 20.66 6.24 -3.90
CA ASP A 37 21.64 5.30 -3.36
C ASP A 37 21.09 4.39 -2.25
N LEU A 38 19.75 4.33 -2.12
CA LEU A 38 19.01 3.46 -1.20
C LEU A 38 19.24 3.74 0.30
N LEU A 39 19.79 4.90 0.65
CA LEU A 39 20.11 5.27 2.04
C LEU A 39 18.88 5.17 2.95
N THR A 40 17.79 5.84 2.60
CA THR A 40 16.55 5.81 3.41
C THR A 40 15.96 4.41 3.56
N ILE A 41 16.08 3.53 2.55
CA ILE A 41 15.62 2.14 2.69
C ILE A 41 16.43 1.42 3.78
N ARG A 42 17.77 1.58 3.76
CA ARG A 42 18.63 0.97 4.77
C ARG A 42 18.36 1.56 6.15
N ASP A 43 18.19 2.87 6.24
CA ASP A 43 17.92 3.55 7.51
C ASP A 43 16.56 3.17 8.10
N ASN A 44 15.54 2.91 7.28
CA ASN A 44 14.23 2.44 7.73
C ASN A 44 14.34 1.06 8.41
N GLU A 45 15.13 0.14 7.84
CA GLU A 45 15.37 -1.18 8.45
C GLU A 45 16.23 -1.04 9.71
N ALA A 46 17.37 -0.34 9.63
CA ALA A 46 18.31 -0.14 10.73
C ALA A 46 17.74 0.69 11.90
N ALA A 47 16.67 1.45 11.67
CA ALA A 47 16.02 2.23 12.71
C ALA A 47 15.51 1.40 13.87
N PHE A 48 14.96 0.22 13.57
CA PHE A 48 14.42 -0.66 14.59
C PHE A 48 15.50 -1.22 15.51
N ASP A 49 16.73 -1.41 15.02
CA ASP A 49 17.85 -1.88 15.84
C ASP A 49 18.26 -0.89 16.95
N ARG A 50 17.92 0.39 16.77
CA ARG A 50 18.17 1.43 17.78
C ARG A 50 17.23 1.32 18.98
N TYR A 51 16.07 0.68 18.83
CA TYR A 51 15.10 0.49 19.90
C TYR A 51 15.28 -0.88 20.56
N LYS A 52 15.43 -0.90 21.88
CA LYS A 52 15.55 -2.14 22.66
C LYS A 52 14.26 -2.41 23.41
N LEU A 53 13.77 -3.66 23.35
CA LEU A 53 12.67 -4.11 24.19
C LEU A 53 13.17 -4.32 25.62
N ARG A 54 12.35 -3.96 26.61
CA ARG A 54 12.57 -4.30 28.02
C ARG A 54 11.49 -5.32 28.45
N PRO A 55 11.76 -6.64 28.33
CA PRO A 55 10.78 -7.65 28.69
C PRO A 55 10.40 -7.54 30.17
N ARG A 56 9.12 -7.79 30.47
CA ARG A 56 8.62 -7.89 31.84
C ARG A 56 8.56 -9.37 32.21
N THR A 57 9.30 -9.76 33.26
CA THR A 57 9.32 -11.15 33.75
C THR A 57 8.11 -11.44 34.63
N LEU A 58 7.79 -12.73 34.82
CA LEU A 58 6.70 -13.21 35.68
C LEU A 58 5.33 -12.60 35.32
N LYS A 59 5.09 -12.41 34.01
CA LYS A 59 3.77 -12.07 33.47
C LYS A 59 3.12 -13.32 32.92
N ASP A 60 1.88 -13.56 33.31
CA ASP A 60 1.06 -14.60 32.70
C ASP A 60 0.79 -14.23 31.24
N VAL A 61 1.27 -15.07 30.33
CA VAL A 61 1.14 -14.95 28.88
C VAL A 61 0.53 -16.21 28.28
N SER A 62 -0.16 -17.01 29.10
CA SER A 62 -0.83 -18.24 28.68
C SER A 62 -1.97 -17.99 27.68
N SER A 63 -2.55 -16.79 27.70
CA SER A 63 -3.55 -16.32 26.74
C SER A 63 -3.14 -14.97 26.16
N LEU A 64 -2.73 -14.94 24.89
CA LEU A 64 -2.38 -13.73 24.16
C LEU A 64 -3.53 -13.34 23.23
N ASP A 65 -3.98 -12.10 23.31
CA ASP A 65 -4.92 -11.49 22.35
C ASP A 65 -4.17 -10.41 21.55
N THR A 66 -3.99 -10.66 20.24
CA THR A 66 -3.35 -9.73 19.32
C THR A 66 -4.37 -8.92 18.50
N SER A 67 -5.66 -9.03 18.80
CA SER A 67 -6.70 -8.29 18.10
C SER A 67 -6.65 -6.80 18.46
N THR A 68 -6.90 -5.95 17.47
CA THR A 68 -7.09 -4.51 17.62
C THR A 68 -8.18 -4.04 16.66
N THR A 69 -8.52 -2.74 16.66
CA THR A 69 -9.52 -2.15 15.76
C THR A 69 -8.88 -1.07 14.91
N ILE A 70 -9.11 -1.14 13.60
CA ILE A 70 -8.67 -0.22 12.56
C ILE A 70 -9.92 0.14 11.75
N LEU A 71 -10.26 1.43 11.62
CA LEU A 71 -11.47 1.90 10.92
C LEU A 71 -12.77 1.27 11.44
N GLY A 72 -12.92 1.19 12.77
CA GLY A 72 -14.07 0.55 13.41
C GLY A 72 -14.20 -0.97 13.15
N THR A 73 -13.19 -1.58 12.51
CA THR A 73 -13.16 -3.00 12.15
C THR A 73 -11.99 -3.69 12.83
N LYS A 74 -12.16 -4.91 13.37
CA LYS A 74 -11.06 -5.63 14.01
C LYS A 74 -9.96 -6.03 13.00
N GLY A 75 -8.67 -5.90 13.35
CA GLY A 75 -7.50 -6.49 12.66
C GLY A 75 -6.40 -6.81 13.68
N ALA A 76 -5.48 -7.78 13.60
CA ALA A 76 -5.11 -8.87 12.69
C ALA A 76 -5.00 -10.17 13.56
N ALA A 77 -4.76 -11.41 13.07
CA ALA A 77 -3.92 -11.86 11.95
C ALA A 77 -4.43 -13.19 11.37
N MET A 78 -4.41 -13.38 10.04
CA MET A 78 -5.07 -14.45 9.23
C MET A 78 -6.59 -14.36 9.11
N ASN A 79 -7.11 -13.29 9.72
CA ASN A 79 -8.38 -13.13 10.39
C ASN A 79 -8.83 -11.66 10.26
N ASN A 80 -9.38 -11.22 9.13
CA ASN A 80 -9.77 -9.79 8.93
C ASN A 80 -8.60 -8.79 8.96
N ILE A 81 -7.56 -8.98 8.15
CA ILE A 81 -6.46 -7.99 8.03
C ILE A 81 -6.88 -6.85 7.09
N PRO A 82 -6.76 -5.57 7.50
CA PRO A 82 -7.03 -4.45 6.60
C PRO A 82 -6.14 -4.44 5.35
N MET A 83 -6.71 -4.07 4.20
CA MET A 83 -5.96 -3.92 2.95
C MET A 83 -6.16 -2.52 2.37
N THR A 84 -5.06 -1.85 2.05
CA THR A 84 -5.09 -0.63 1.23
C THR A 84 -4.79 -0.99 -0.23
N LEU A 85 -5.75 -0.76 -1.13
CA LEU A 85 -5.59 -0.99 -2.56
C LEU A 85 -4.97 0.24 -3.23
N SER A 86 -3.88 0.06 -3.98
CA SER A 86 -3.23 1.14 -4.73
C SER A 86 -4.03 1.58 -5.95
N THR A 87 -4.00 2.87 -6.26
CA THR A 87 -4.48 3.40 -7.55
C THR A 87 -3.74 2.79 -8.77
N TYR A 88 -2.55 2.23 -8.58
CA TYR A 88 -1.80 1.50 -9.62
C TYR A 88 -2.12 -0.01 -9.69
N THR A 89 -3.26 -0.43 -9.13
CA THR A 89 -3.71 -1.83 -9.12
C THR A 89 -3.81 -2.44 -10.53
N SER A 90 -3.55 -3.76 -10.62
CA SER A 90 -3.74 -4.54 -11.84
C SER A 90 -5.12 -5.20 -11.97
N LYS A 91 -5.99 -4.95 -11.01
CA LYS A 91 -7.37 -5.43 -10.94
C LYS A 91 -8.30 -4.27 -10.64
N THR A 92 -9.57 -4.39 -11.02
CA THR A 92 -10.57 -3.40 -10.63
C THR A 92 -10.72 -3.36 -9.10
N LEU A 93 -11.13 -2.23 -8.54
CA LEU A 93 -11.36 -2.13 -7.09
C LEU A 93 -12.53 -3.02 -6.65
N GLU A 94 -13.52 -3.20 -7.53
CA GLU A 94 -14.69 -4.03 -7.29
C GLU A 94 -14.31 -5.52 -7.20
N ASP A 95 -13.48 -6.01 -8.12
CA ASP A 95 -13.02 -7.41 -8.07
C ASP A 95 -12.18 -7.69 -6.82
N VAL A 96 -11.35 -6.73 -6.41
CA VAL A 96 -10.49 -6.88 -5.24
C VAL A 96 -11.32 -6.99 -3.96
N ILE A 97 -12.27 -6.08 -3.75
CA ILE A 97 -13.08 -6.09 -2.53
C ILE A 97 -14.04 -7.29 -2.49
N ALA A 98 -14.49 -7.79 -3.65
CA ALA A 98 -15.31 -8.99 -3.75
C ALA A 98 -14.62 -10.27 -3.25
N GLN A 99 -13.27 -10.31 -3.22
CA GLN A 99 -12.50 -11.41 -2.63
C GLN A 99 -12.41 -11.32 -1.09
N GLY A 100 -12.85 -10.20 -0.51
CA GLY A 100 -12.82 -9.98 0.93
C GLY A 100 -13.80 -10.87 1.70
N LYS A 101 -13.41 -11.30 2.90
CA LYS A 101 -14.26 -12.09 3.82
C LYS A 101 -14.72 -11.28 5.03
N GLY A 102 -14.98 -9.99 4.83
CA GLY A 102 -15.29 -9.03 5.90
C GLY A 102 -14.10 -8.18 6.36
N ASN A 103 -12.95 -8.27 5.69
CA ASN A 103 -11.80 -7.40 5.94
C ASN A 103 -12.16 -5.93 5.62
N PRO A 104 -11.63 -4.93 6.35
CA PRO A 104 -11.77 -3.54 5.98
C PRO A 104 -10.83 -3.20 4.81
N TYR A 105 -11.37 -2.60 3.75
CA TYR A 105 -10.59 -2.15 2.61
C TYR A 105 -10.49 -0.62 2.58
N MET A 106 -9.32 -0.13 2.19
CA MET A 106 -9.03 1.29 2.00
C MET A 106 -8.56 1.53 0.57
N MET A 107 -8.92 2.67 -0.01
CA MET A 107 -8.51 3.04 -1.36
C MET A 107 -7.38 4.06 -1.28
N HIS A 108 -6.18 3.69 -1.71
CA HIS A 108 -5.06 4.63 -1.84
C HIS A 108 -5.22 5.45 -3.11
N ILE A 109 -5.11 6.78 -2.99
CA ILE A 109 -5.17 7.70 -4.12
C ILE A 109 -3.97 8.64 -4.14
N CYS A 110 -3.61 9.06 -5.35
CA CYS A 110 -2.88 10.28 -5.62
C CYS A 110 -3.80 11.18 -6.43
N PHE A 111 -3.74 12.49 -6.22
CA PHE A 111 -4.60 13.43 -6.92
C PHE A 111 -4.12 13.67 -8.35
N PHE A 112 -4.97 13.37 -9.32
CA PHE A 112 -4.76 13.76 -10.70
C PHE A 112 -5.08 15.24 -10.88
N LYS A 113 -4.35 15.93 -11.77
CA LYS A 113 -4.69 17.28 -12.24
C LYS A 113 -6.14 17.32 -12.71
N ASP A 114 -6.57 16.31 -13.48
CA ASP A 114 -8.00 16.09 -13.74
C ASP A 114 -8.70 15.50 -12.52
N ARG A 115 -9.30 16.39 -11.71
CA ARG A 115 -10.04 16.02 -10.50
C ARG A 115 -11.20 15.06 -10.75
N ARG A 116 -11.75 15.00 -11.97
CA ARG A 116 -12.85 14.08 -12.30
C ARG A 116 -12.42 12.62 -12.16
N LYS A 117 -11.18 12.28 -12.56
CA LYS A 117 -10.62 10.92 -12.40
C LYS A 117 -10.49 10.54 -10.93
N THR A 118 -10.01 11.47 -10.12
CA THR A 118 -9.92 11.26 -8.65
C THR A 118 -11.31 11.05 -8.06
N LEU A 119 -12.28 11.88 -8.46
CA LEU A 119 -13.67 11.78 -7.99
C LEU A 119 -14.30 10.43 -8.38
N GLU A 120 -14.10 9.98 -9.62
CA GLU A 120 -14.63 8.71 -10.09
C GLU A 120 -14.12 7.54 -9.25
N ILE A 121 -12.81 7.46 -9.01
CA ILE A 121 -12.21 6.43 -8.17
C ILE A 121 -12.78 6.47 -6.76
N VAL A 122 -12.85 7.65 -6.14
CA VAL A 122 -13.39 7.83 -4.79
C VAL A 122 -14.85 7.38 -4.72
N LYS A 123 -15.68 7.76 -5.69
CA LYS A 123 -17.10 7.37 -5.73
C LYS A 123 -17.30 5.88 -5.94
N ARG A 124 -16.50 5.26 -6.81
CA ARG A 124 -16.52 3.81 -7.02
C ARG A 124 -16.08 3.04 -5.77
N ALA A 125 -15.01 3.48 -5.12
CA ALA A 125 -14.56 2.90 -3.87
C ALA A 125 -15.63 2.99 -2.77
N GLU A 126 -16.24 4.17 -2.59
CA GLU A 126 -17.31 4.38 -1.61
C GLU A 126 -18.51 3.46 -1.89
N ALA A 127 -18.95 3.40 -3.16
CA ALA A 127 -20.06 2.55 -3.58
C ALA A 127 -19.77 1.05 -3.40
N ALA A 128 -18.52 0.62 -3.62
CA ALA A 128 -18.08 -0.76 -3.45
C ALA A 128 -17.91 -1.17 -1.96
N GLY A 129 -17.92 -0.20 -1.03
CA GLY A 129 -17.89 -0.46 0.41
C GLY A 129 -16.52 -0.29 1.07
N TYR A 130 -15.58 0.36 0.39
CA TYR A 130 -14.31 0.79 1.01
C TYR A 130 -14.58 1.73 2.20
N LYS A 131 -13.70 1.67 3.21
CA LYS A 131 -13.89 2.35 4.51
C LYS A 131 -13.13 3.66 4.64
N ALA A 132 -12.01 3.78 3.94
CA ALA A 132 -11.21 5.00 3.94
C ALA A 132 -10.56 5.28 2.58
N VAL A 133 -10.27 6.55 2.34
CA VAL A 133 -9.37 7.03 1.29
C VAL A 133 -8.03 7.34 1.93
N VAL A 134 -6.96 6.70 1.46
CA VAL A 134 -5.59 6.96 1.89
C VAL A 134 -4.91 7.85 0.85
N VAL A 135 -4.75 9.13 1.16
CA VAL A 135 -4.19 10.12 0.25
C VAL A 135 -2.67 10.12 0.37
N SER A 136 -1.97 9.83 -0.73
CA SER A 136 -0.52 10.02 -0.80
C SER A 136 -0.18 11.49 -1.00
N CYS A 137 0.51 12.08 -0.03
CA CYS A 137 0.97 13.47 -0.07
C CYS A 137 2.49 13.58 -0.29
N ASP A 138 3.16 12.44 -0.36
CA ASP A 138 4.60 12.29 -0.54
C ASP A 138 5.05 12.15 -2.01
N VAL A 139 4.13 12.23 -2.97
CA VAL A 139 4.38 11.95 -4.39
C VAL A 139 3.90 13.08 -5.29
N ALA A 140 4.49 14.27 -5.16
CA ALA A 140 4.33 15.34 -6.16
C ALA A 140 5.08 15.01 -7.46
N ALA A 141 6.18 14.26 -7.36
CA ALA A 141 6.92 13.68 -8.47
C ALA A 141 7.41 12.28 -8.07
N LEU A 142 7.60 11.41 -9.07
CA LEU A 142 8.20 10.10 -8.81
C LEU A 142 9.68 10.27 -8.44
N GLY A 143 10.10 9.60 -7.35
CA GLY A 143 11.51 9.58 -6.96
C GLY A 143 12.39 8.87 -8.00
N LEU A 144 13.62 9.36 -8.18
CA LEU A 144 14.56 8.78 -9.14
C LEU A 144 15.09 7.42 -8.66
N ARG A 145 14.58 6.34 -9.25
CA ARG A 145 14.99 4.96 -8.94
C ARG A 145 16.05 4.50 -9.93
N LEU A 146 17.32 4.70 -9.58
CA LEU A 146 18.45 4.39 -10.47
C LEU A 146 18.49 2.93 -10.94
N ASN A 147 17.94 1.99 -10.18
CA ASN A 147 17.85 0.60 -10.60
C ASN A 147 16.83 0.39 -11.74
N GLU A 148 15.72 1.10 -11.75
CA GLU A 148 14.75 1.05 -12.86
C GLU A 148 15.39 1.60 -14.14
N TYR A 149 16.09 2.74 -14.02
CA TYR A 149 16.81 3.36 -15.13
C TYR A 149 17.89 2.43 -15.72
N ARG A 150 18.75 1.85 -14.87
CA ARG A 150 19.84 0.95 -15.32
C ARG A 150 19.33 -0.32 -15.98
N ASN A 151 18.18 -0.84 -15.53
CA ASN A 151 17.60 -2.08 -16.05
C ASN A 151 16.54 -1.84 -17.13
N ASN A 152 16.31 -0.59 -17.54
CA ASN A 152 15.25 -0.22 -18.48
C ASN A 152 13.90 -0.85 -18.11
N PHE A 153 13.53 -0.74 -16.83
CA PHE A 153 12.36 -1.42 -16.28
C PHE A 153 11.09 -0.99 -17.02
N LYS A 154 10.28 -1.98 -17.39
CA LYS A 154 8.96 -1.79 -17.98
C LYS A 154 7.96 -2.72 -17.29
N ILE A 155 6.73 -2.24 -17.17
CA ILE A 155 5.64 -3.09 -16.67
C ILE A 155 5.35 -4.16 -17.73
N PRO A 156 5.33 -5.45 -17.36
CA PRO A 156 4.98 -6.52 -18.30
C PRO A 156 3.59 -6.30 -18.90
N PRO A 157 3.37 -6.58 -20.20
CA PRO A 157 2.05 -6.41 -20.82
C PRO A 157 0.92 -7.20 -20.14
N SER A 158 1.25 -8.31 -19.47
CA SER A 158 0.31 -9.13 -18.69
C SER A 158 -0.18 -8.46 -17.40
N VAL A 159 0.41 -7.32 -17.01
CA VAL A 159 0.07 -6.57 -15.80
C VAL A 159 -0.51 -5.22 -16.22
N ALA A 160 -1.79 -5.21 -16.60
CA ALA A 160 -2.49 -3.99 -16.99
C ALA A 160 -2.78 -3.11 -15.76
N LYS A 161 -2.58 -1.78 -15.82
CA LYS A 161 -3.03 -0.83 -14.79
C LYS A 161 -4.52 -0.52 -14.99
N VAL A 162 -5.39 -1.45 -14.62
CA VAL A 162 -6.82 -1.43 -14.99
C VAL A 162 -7.55 -0.15 -14.54
N LEU A 163 -7.14 0.46 -13.43
CA LEU A 163 -7.76 1.70 -12.94
C LEU A 163 -7.26 2.97 -13.66
N LEU A 164 -6.14 2.88 -14.37
CA LEU A 164 -5.45 4.01 -15.01
C LEU A 164 -5.43 3.89 -16.54
N SER A 165 -5.84 2.74 -17.09
CA SER A 165 -6.00 2.55 -18.52
C SER A 165 -7.14 3.40 -19.04
N ASP A 166 -6.92 4.06 -20.18
CA ASP A 166 -7.98 4.69 -20.94
C ASP A 166 -8.88 3.65 -21.64
N GLU A 167 -9.95 4.11 -22.30
CA GLU A 167 -10.88 3.24 -23.06
C GLU A 167 -10.17 2.46 -24.19
N SER A 168 -8.96 2.88 -24.60
CA SER A 168 -8.11 2.19 -25.57
C SER A 168 -7.20 1.11 -24.97
N GLY A 169 -7.22 0.90 -23.64
CA GLY A 169 -6.40 -0.11 -22.98
C GLY A 169 -4.90 0.22 -22.95
N GLY A 170 -4.53 1.47 -23.26
CA GLY A 170 -3.16 1.95 -23.23
C GLY A 170 -2.66 2.08 -21.78
N LEU A 171 -1.42 1.63 -21.54
CA LEU A 171 -0.74 1.89 -20.27
C LEU A 171 -0.02 3.23 -20.39
N PRO A 172 -0.19 4.16 -19.43
CA PRO A 172 0.72 5.30 -19.33
C PRO A 172 2.13 4.74 -19.13
N ASP A 173 3.01 5.01 -20.08
CA ASP A 173 4.44 4.74 -19.96
C ASP A 173 4.95 5.41 -18.68
N HIS A 174 6.04 4.91 -18.10
CA HIS A 174 6.67 5.53 -16.93
C HIS A 174 7.08 7.01 -17.17
N GLY A 175 6.98 7.50 -18.41
CA GLY A 175 7.20 8.88 -18.81
C GLY A 175 6.01 9.62 -19.45
N GLU A 176 4.86 8.99 -19.74
CA GLU A 176 3.69 9.72 -20.25
C GLU A 176 2.72 10.06 -19.12
N HIS A 177 2.44 11.36 -18.99
CA HIS A 177 1.99 11.99 -17.78
C HIS A 177 0.61 11.51 -17.30
N LEU A 178 0.60 10.60 -16.32
CA LEU A 178 -0.35 10.76 -15.23
C LEU A 178 0.03 12.08 -14.55
N GLU A 179 -0.64 13.14 -14.98
CA GLU A 179 -0.40 14.47 -14.44
C GLU A 179 -0.90 14.49 -12.99
N TRP A 180 -0.01 14.18 -12.06
CA TRP A 180 -0.26 14.41 -10.65
C TRP A 180 -0.36 15.91 -10.41
N ASP A 181 -1.27 16.28 -9.53
CA ASP A 181 -1.40 17.68 -9.17
C ASP A 181 -0.33 18.07 -8.15
N SER A 182 0.69 18.77 -8.61
CA SER A 182 1.77 19.30 -7.76
C SER A 182 1.38 20.58 -7.01
N SER A 183 0.17 21.12 -7.22
CA SER A 183 -0.32 22.35 -6.57
C SER A 183 -1.18 22.10 -5.33
N LEU A 184 -1.31 20.85 -4.90
CA LEU A 184 -2.14 20.46 -3.76
C LEU A 184 -1.67 21.13 -2.46
N THR A 185 -2.62 21.76 -1.77
CA THR A 185 -2.50 22.13 -0.36
C THR A 185 -3.29 21.16 0.50
N TRP A 186 -2.95 21.07 1.79
CA TRP A 186 -3.66 20.23 2.75
C TRP A 186 -5.12 20.63 2.86
N GLU A 187 -5.38 21.91 3.06
CA GLU A 187 -6.71 22.47 3.25
C GLU A 187 -7.57 22.18 2.01
N GLY A 188 -7.06 22.48 0.81
CA GLY A 188 -7.80 22.28 -0.43
C GLY A 188 -8.07 20.81 -0.72
N CYS A 189 -7.10 19.93 -0.44
CA CYS A 189 -7.25 18.49 -0.62
C CYS A 189 -8.30 17.88 0.32
N ILE A 190 -8.17 18.17 1.62
CA ILE A 190 -9.03 17.61 2.66
C ILE A 190 -10.44 18.17 2.53
N GLU A 191 -10.60 19.49 2.36
CA GLU A 191 -11.90 20.12 2.18
C GLU A 191 -12.62 19.55 0.95
N TRP A 192 -11.90 19.41 -0.16
CA TRP A 192 -12.47 18.81 -1.36
C TRP A 192 -12.92 17.38 -1.12
N LEU A 193 -12.12 16.52 -0.48
CA LEU A 193 -12.54 15.15 -0.18
C LEU A 193 -13.74 15.09 0.76
N ARG A 194 -13.77 15.93 1.81
CA ARG A 194 -14.90 16.01 2.75
C ARG A 194 -16.21 16.38 2.06
N ASN A 195 -16.15 17.21 1.02
CA ASN A 195 -17.31 17.58 0.21
C ASN A 195 -17.76 16.46 -0.76
N HIS A 196 -16.90 15.47 -1.04
CA HIS A 196 -17.14 14.48 -2.09
C HIS A 196 -17.22 13.03 -1.61
N THR A 197 -16.90 12.70 -0.35
CA THR A 197 -17.06 11.34 0.18
C THR A 197 -17.34 11.32 1.68
N LYS A 198 -18.01 10.27 2.15
CA LYS A 198 -18.25 9.99 3.57
C LYS A 198 -17.22 9.02 4.17
N MET A 199 -16.35 8.44 3.35
CA MET A 199 -15.27 7.59 3.82
C MET A 199 -14.33 8.35 4.77
N GLU A 200 -13.63 7.64 5.65
CA GLU A 200 -12.54 8.24 6.41
C GLU A 200 -11.44 8.74 5.47
N ILE A 201 -10.73 9.81 5.86
CA ILE A 201 -9.64 10.38 5.06
C ILE A 201 -8.36 10.24 5.87
N TRP A 202 -7.42 9.48 5.34
CA TRP A 202 -6.14 9.19 5.96
C TRP A 202 -5.02 9.74 5.11
N LEU A 203 -4.04 10.39 5.74
CA LEU A 203 -2.92 11.01 5.05
C LEU A 203 -1.72 10.06 5.13
N LYS A 204 -1.11 9.78 3.98
CA LYS A 204 0.08 8.94 3.87
C LYS A 204 1.25 9.80 3.39
N GLY A 205 2.34 9.73 4.16
CA GLY A 205 3.58 10.45 3.85
C GLY A 205 3.61 11.89 4.38
N SER A 206 2.79 12.19 5.38
CA SER A 206 2.83 13.48 6.10
C SER A 206 4.06 13.57 7.02
N ASN A 207 4.53 14.79 7.25
CA ASN A 207 5.53 15.11 8.25
C ASN A 207 4.81 15.69 9.48
N PRO A 208 5.22 15.42 10.74
CA PRO A 208 4.63 16.06 11.92
C PRO A 208 4.51 17.60 11.88
N GLU A 209 5.34 18.26 11.07
CA GLU A 209 5.35 19.73 10.92
C GLU A 209 4.53 20.25 9.72
N SER A 210 3.96 19.35 8.91
CA SER A 210 3.23 19.69 7.68
C SER A 210 1.72 19.78 7.87
#